data_AF-A0AAN9GLU4-F1
#
_entry.id   AF-A0AAN9GLU4-F1
#
_cell.length_a   1.000
_cell.length_b   1.000
_cell.length_c   1.000
_cell.angle_alpha   90.00
_cell.angle_beta   90.00
_cell.angle_gamma   90.00
#
_symmetry.space_group_name_H-M   'P 1'
#
loop_
_entity.id
_entity.type
_entity.pdbx_description
1 polymer ?
#
loop_
_entity_poly.entity_id
_entity_poly.type
_entity_poly.pdbx_seq_one_letter_code
_entity_poly.pdbx_strand_id
1 'polypeptide(L)'
;MARRGAVAVTILGILFSLCGPLEGSSFFDLRLEDLLRKPLEMLGIARARRLSGGTAVTNCDYPGVVAVTFNGRIMCGGIHQGGKVTVPNDCAEFLEFVTRMGPAVVNGDDGTETGEIESVVATNNNDGTSTIPLTSALATTNCASNEYVAYDPSMTIDTGTCEIISYGGLSKKGHTYDGSLQSAPLVDNPMQGCCADVLPNLESYATIGTIEANPDYYTCSKTEQGVCNGDIGAPIYCTDTASGSKVVVGMAATAKCSATGEIFVSIDLTGGSLTGFSS
;
A
#
# COMPACT_ATOMS: atom_id res chain seq x y z
N MET A 1 28.17 -13.58 -39.28
CA MET A 1 28.17 -12.10 -39.34
C MET A 1 27.00 -11.61 -38.54
N ALA A 2 27.28 -11.16 -37.31
CA ALA A 2 26.31 -10.69 -36.34
C ALA A 2 26.55 -9.20 -36.11
N ARG A 3 25.49 -8.40 -36.01
CA ARG A 3 25.48 -7.16 -35.22
C ARG A 3 24.08 -6.94 -34.64
N ARG A 4 23.97 -7.24 -33.35
CA ARG A 4 22.92 -6.79 -32.43
C ARG A 4 23.18 -5.32 -32.12
N GLY A 5 22.14 -4.48 -32.14
CA GLY A 5 22.18 -3.11 -31.64
C GLY A 5 21.94 -3.12 -30.13
N ALA A 6 22.90 -2.59 -29.37
CA ALA A 6 22.74 -2.24 -27.97
C ALA A 6 22.39 -0.76 -27.89
N VAL A 7 21.28 -0.42 -27.23
CA VAL A 7 20.98 0.95 -26.78
C VAL A 7 21.33 1.00 -25.31
N ALA A 8 22.50 1.55 -25.00
CA ALA A 8 22.89 1.90 -23.64
C ALA A 8 22.50 3.36 -23.40
N VAL A 9 21.64 3.58 -22.40
CA VAL A 9 21.26 4.89 -21.88
C VAL A 9 22.38 5.36 -20.97
N THR A 10 23.16 6.34 -21.43
CA THR A 10 24.14 7.06 -20.61
C THR A 10 23.55 8.40 -20.20
N ILE A 11 22.99 8.48 -18.99
CA ILE A 11 22.72 9.74 -18.31
C ILE A 11 23.72 9.84 -17.17
N LEU A 12 24.83 10.54 -17.41
CA LEU A 12 25.58 11.28 -16.39
C LEU A 12 26.71 12.06 -17.07
N GLY A 13 26.78 13.37 -16.83
CA GLY A 13 28.00 14.14 -17.10
C GLY A 13 27.85 15.32 -18.05
N ILE A 14 26.90 16.23 -17.82
CA ILE A 14 27.03 17.62 -18.27
C ILE A 14 26.54 18.52 -17.14
N LEU A 15 27.47 19.05 -16.34
CA LEU A 15 27.39 20.35 -15.64
C LEU A 15 28.58 20.49 -14.69
N PHE A 16 29.77 20.73 -15.23
CA PHE A 16 30.85 21.43 -14.49
C PHE A 16 31.84 21.98 -15.52
N SER A 17 31.52 23.12 -16.09
CA SER A 17 32.53 24.08 -16.57
C SER A 17 31.82 25.38 -16.84
N LEU A 18 32.10 26.37 -15.99
CA LEU A 18 32.01 27.84 -16.17
C LEU A 18 31.66 28.50 -14.82
N CYS A 19 32.69 28.84 -14.03
CA CYS A 19 32.87 30.15 -13.38
C CYS A 19 34.03 30.13 -12.38
N GLY A 20 34.78 31.23 -12.34
CA GLY A 20 35.94 31.48 -11.48
C GLY A 20 35.60 31.75 -10.01
N PRO A 21 36.56 32.30 -9.23
CA PRO A 21 36.63 32.09 -7.79
C PRO A 21 35.57 32.85 -6.99
N LEU A 22 35.16 32.20 -5.91
CA LEU A 22 34.18 32.60 -4.90
C LEU A 22 34.65 33.82 -4.10
N GLU A 23 33.80 34.85 -4.04
CA GLU A 23 33.71 35.74 -2.88
C GLU A 23 32.26 35.81 -2.40
N GLY A 24 32.08 35.45 -1.13
CA GLY A 24 31.03 35.96 -0.26
C GLY A 24 29.58 35.80 -0.71
N SER A 25 28.96 34.67 -0.40
CA SER A 25 27.60 34.65 0.13
C SER A 25 27.20 33.24 0.58
N SER A 26 26.59 33.20 1.76
CA SER A 26 25.87 32.08 2.35
C SER A 26 24.89 31.44 1.34
N PHE A 27 25.28 30.32 0.73
CA PHE A 27 24.43 29.57 -0.21
C PHE A 27 24.45 28.05 0.00
N PHE A 28 24.88 27.59 1.18
CA PHE A 28 24.76 26.20 1.60
C PHE A 28 23.90 26.10 2.86
N ASP A 29 22.62 26.43 2.70
CA ASP A 29 21.56 25.89 3.55
C ASP A 29 20.46 25.32 2.64
N LEU A 30 20.88 24.53 1.65
CA LEU A 30 20.02 23.53 1.02
C LEU A 30 19.84 22.44 2.08
N ARG A 31 18.83 22.60 2.92
CA ARG A 31 18.45 21.59 3.90
C ARG A 31 18.29 20.27 3.16
N LEU A 32 18.91 19.21 3.69
CA LEU A 32 18.78 17.84 3.19
C LEU A 32 17.30 17.46 2.93
N GLU A 33 16.39 18.07 3.70
CA GLU A 33 14.93 18.01 3.52
C GLU A 33 14.46 18.40 2.10
N ASP A 34 15.00 19.46 1.48
CA ASP A 34 14.59 19.92 0.14
C ASP A 34 15.16 19.03 -1.00
N LEU A 35 16.30 18.39 -0.76
CA LEU A 35 16.91 17.41 -1.68
C LEU A 35 16.18 16.06 -1.65
N LEU A 36 15.62 15.66 -0.51
CA LEU A 36 14.77 14.46 -0.37
C LEU A 36 13.34 14.71 -0.82
N ARG A 37 12.83 15.95 -0.66
CA ARG A 37 11.46 16.30 -1.01
C ARG A 37 11.14 16.13 -2.49
N LYS A 38 12.04 16.49 -3.40
CA LYS A 38 11.79 16.38 -4.86
C LYS A 38 11.69 14.94 -5.37
N PRO A 39 12.61 14.00 -5.02
CA PRO A 39 12.43 12.58 -5.33
C PRO A 39 11.17 12.00 -4.69
N LEU A 40 10.87 12.32 -3.44
CA LEU A 40 9.67 11.81 -2.75
C LEU A 40 8.36 12.39 -3.35
N GLU A 41 8.38 13.64 -3.82
CA GLU A 41 7.27 14.26 -4.57
C GLU A 41 7.14 13.69 -5.99
N MET A 42 8.25 13.34 -6.66
CA MET A 42 8.26 12.65 -7.95
C MET A 42 7.82 11.19 -7.85
N LEU A 43 8.05 10.54 -6.70
CA LEU A 43 7.60 9.18 -6.36
C LEU A 43 6.15 9.15 -5.81
N GLY A 44 5.38 10.25 -5.91
CA GLY A 44 3.95 10.27 -5.56
C GLY A 44 3.58 10.28 -4.07
N ILE A 45 4.55 10.13 -3.18
CA ILE A 45 4.36 10.03 -1.72
C ILE A 45 3.70 11.31 -1.16
N ALA A 46 3.91 12.45 -1.81
CA ALA A 46 3.31 13.73 -1.43
C ALA A 46 1.80 13.84 -1.72
N ARG A 47 1.15 12.80 -2.26
CA ARG A 47 -0.29 12.78 -2.55
C ARG A 47 -1.03 11.56 -1.98
N ALA A 48 -0.39 10.80 -1.09
CA ALA A 48 -0.99 9.67 -0.40
C ALA A 48 -2.04 10.10 0.64
N ARG A 49 -3.19 10.61 0.20
CA ARG A 49 -4.34 10.75 1.12
C ARG A 49 -4.81 9.35 1.50
N ARG A 50 -5.76 9.26 2.41
CA ARG A 50 -6.20 8.00 3.00
C ARG A 50 -7.70 7.87 2.91
N LEU A 51 -8.20 6.74 3.40
CA LEU A 51 -9.61 6.46 3.52
C LEU A 51 -10.32 7.67 4.13
N SER A 52 -11.18 8.28 3.32
CA SER A 52 -11.87 9.51 3.67
C SER A 52 -13.36 9.24 3.83
N GLY A 53 -13.87 9.39 5.05
CA GLY A 53 -15.28 9.17 5.37
C GLY A 53 -15.60 7.74 5.76
N GLY A 54 -14.58 6.95 6.14
CA GLY A 54 -14.77 5.65 6.76
C GLY A 54 -15.32 5.75 8.18
N THR A 55 -15.75 4.62 8.71
CA THR A 55 -16.18 4.45 10.10
C THR A 55 -14.97 4.08 10.96
N ALA A 56 -14.84 4.68 12.14
CA ALA A 56 -13.79 4.30 13.07
C ALA A 56 -14.05 2.88 13.60
N VAL A 57 -13.01 2.04 13.62
CA VAL A 57 -13.07 0.65 14.09
C VAL A 57 -11.92 0.35 15.03
N THR A 58 -11.95 -0.81 15.70
CA THR A 58 -10.87 -1.24 16.60
C THR A 58 -9.96 -2.26 15.92
N ASN A 59 -8.67 -2.28 16.29
CA ASN A 59 -7.71 -3.20 15.67
C ASN A 59 -8.02 -4.67 15.97
N CYS A 60 -8.66 -4.95 17.11
CA CYS A 60 -9.01 -6.32 17.47
C CYS A 60 -10.15 -6.90 16.62
N ASP A 61 -10.93 -6.05 15.94
CA ASP A 61 -11.93 -6.49 14.97
C ASP A 61 -11.30 -6.94 13.64
N TYR A 62 -10.08 -6.44 13.34
CA TYR A 62 -9.34 -6.71 12.10
C TYR A 62 -7.90 -7.12 12.43
N PRO A 63 -7.69 -8.35 12.90
CA PRO A 63 -6.38 -8.80 13.34
C PRO A 63 -5.40 -8.81 12.18
N GLY A 64 -4.17 -8.38 12.46
CA GLY A 64 -3.07 -8.36 11.49
C GLY A 64 -3.00 -7.14 10.59
N VAL A 65 -3.93 -6.19 10.64
CA VAL A 65 -3.79 -4.94 9.87
C VAL A 65 -2.62 -4.12 10.40
N VAL A 66 -1.74 -3.69 9.49
CA VAL A 66 -0.59 -2.85 9.84
C VAL A 66 -0.44 -1.67 8.88
N ALA A 67 0.25 -0.63 9.35
CA ALA A 67 0.73 0.48 8.55
C ALA A 67 2.26 0.49 8.51
N VAL A 68 2.84 0.46 7.31
CA VAL A 68 4.27 0.67 7.12
C VAL A 68 4.54 2.15 7.00
N THR A 69 5.44 2.67 7.82
CA THR A 69 5.74 4.09 7.92
C THR A 69 7.23 4.38 7.79
N PHE A 70 7.55 5.60 7.35
CA PHE A 70 8.90 6.14 7.36
C PHE A 70 8.85 7.60 7.78
N ASN A 71 9.62 7.98 8.81
CA ASN A 71 9.57 9.31 9.44
C ASN A 71 8.14 9.75 9.81
N GLY A 72 7.35 8.83 10.38
CA GLY A 72 5.97 9.08 10.82
C GLY A 72 4.93 9.23 9.70
N ARG A 73 5.32 9.01 8.43
CA ARG A 73 4.42 9.04 7.28
C ARG A 73 4.09 7.63 6.83
N ILE A 74 2.83 7.35 6.49
CA ILE A 74 2.46 6.06 5.91
C ILE A 74 3.04 5.96 4.49
N MET A 75 3.70 4.84 4.22
CA MET A 75 4.20 4.45 2.92
C MET A 75 3.19 3.53 2.23
N CYS A 76 2.69 2.52 2.95
CA CYS A 76 1.59 1.65 2.54
C CYS A 76 0.97 0.96 3.76
N GLY A 77 -0.22 0.39 3.60
CA GLY A 77 -0.79 -0.61 4.49
C GLY A 77 -0.23 -2.01 4.21
N GLY A 78 -0.62 -2.96 5.04
CA GLY A 78 -0.32 -4.37 4.83
C GLY A 78 -1.01 -5.27 5.85
N ILE A 79 -0.64 -6.55 5.81
CA ILE A 79 -1.10 -7.56 6.78
C ILE A 79 0.10 -8.26 7.42
N HIS A 80 0.04 -8.49 8.73
CA HIS A 80 1.09 -9.14 9.50
C HIS A 80 0.72 -10.57 9.89
N GLN A 81 1.66 -11.50 9.67
CA GLN A 81 1.58 -12.88 10.14
C GLN A 81 2.98 -13.48 10.32
N GLY A 82 3.21 -14.17 11.44
CA GLY A 82 4.44 -14.93 11.68
C GLY A 82 5.72 -14.11 11.63
N GLY A 83 5.70 -12.86 12.10
CA GLY A 83 6.86 -11.96 12.09
C GLY A 83 7.22 -11.43 10.69
N LYS A 84 6.26 -11.46 9.78
CA LYS A 84 6.39 -10.95 8.41
C LYS A 84 5.22 -10.05 8.09
N VAL A 85 5.42 -9.12 7.16
CA VAL A 85 4.37 -8.28 6.60
C VAL A 85 4.22 -8.59 5.12
N THR A 86 3.00 -8.83 4.69
CA THR A 86 2.63 -8.94 3.29
C THR A 86 2.08 -7.61 2.80
N VAL A 87 2.62 -7.14 1.68
CA VAL A 87 2.27 -5.88 0.99
C VAL A 87 2.15 -6.13 -0.51
N PRO A 88 1.53 -5.23 -1.29
CA PRO A 88 1.62 -5.27 -2.76
C PRO A 88 3.07 -5.22 -3.25
N ASN A 89 3.37 -5.88 -4.37
CA ASN A 89 4.71 -5.90 -4.98
C ASN A 89 5.28 -4.49 -5.19
N ASP A 90 4.46 -3.56 -5.68
CA ASP A 90 4.85 -2.15 -5.87
C ASP A 90 5.24 -1.47 -4.54
N CYS A 91 4.57 -1.80 -3.43
CA CYS A 91 4.99 -1.29 -2.13
C CYS A 91 6.33 -1.90 -1.70
N ALA A 92 6.55 -3.21 -1.94
CA ALA A 92 7.81 -3.84 -1.58
C ALA A 92 9.01 -3.22 -2.32
N GLU A 93 8.89 -2.98 -3.62
CA GLU A 93 9.92 -2.29 -4.42
C GLU A 93 10.19 -0.88 -3.87
N PHE A 94 9.13 -0.15 -3.54
CA PHE A 94 9.24 1.18 -2.98
C PHE A 94 9.90 1.19 -1.60
N LEU A 95 9.56 0.23 -0.74
CA LEU A 95 10.19 0.07 0.57
C LEU A 95 11.67 -0.29 0.44
N GLU A 96 12.09 -1.01 -0.61
CA GLU A 96 13.52 -1.25 -0.87
C GLU A 96 14.29 0.06 -1.08
N PHE A 97 13.68 1.02 -1.78
CA PHE A 97 14.27 2.35 -1.93
C PHE A 97 14.29 3.13 -0.61
N VAL A 98 13.18 3.11 0.14
CA VAL A 98 13.04 3.84 1.41
C VAL A 98 14.01 3.33 2.47
N THR A 99 14.16 2.02 2.58
CA THR A 99 15.02 1.38 3.59
C THR A 99 16.51 1.66 3.41
N ARG A 100 16.94 2.09 2.21
CA ARG A 100 18.31 2.61 1.98
C ARG A 100 18.58 3.95 2.68
N MET A 101 17.53 4.70 3.04
CA MET A 101 17.62 5.98 3.75
C MET A 101 17.48 5.83 5.27
N GLY A 102 16.97 4.70 5.75
CA GLY A 102 16.75 4.39 7.15
C GLY A 102 15.65 3.34 7.34
N PRO A 103 15.51 2.75 8.53
CA PRO A 103 14.53 1.70 8.78
C PRO A 103 13.10 2.22 8.59
N ALA A 104 12.25 1.39 7.99
CA ALA A 104 10.81 1.60 7.99
C ALA A 104 10.20 0.96 9.24
N VAL A 105 9.18 1.61 9.82
CA VAL A 105 8.49 1.15 11.02
C VAL A 105 7.14 0.58 10.63
N VAL A 106 6.88 -0.66 11.00
CA VAL A 106 5.58 -1.32 10.89
C VAL A 106 4.82 -1.07 12.17
N ASN A 107 3.64 -0.47 12.05
CA ASN A 107 2.78 -0.11 13.17
C ASN A 107 1.52 -0.97 13.13
N GLY A 108 1.24 -1.66 14.23
CA GLY A 108 -0.01 -2.33 14.54
C GLY A 108 -0.62 -1.74 15.82
N ASP A 109 -1.89 -2.06 16.04
CA ASP A 109 -2.67 -1.70 17.22
C ASP A 109 -2.52 -0.23 17.69
N ASP A 110 -2.97 0.71 16.85
CA ASP A 110 -2.88 2.16 17.06
C ASP A 110 -1.44 2.70 17.28
N GLY A 111 -0.43 1.89 16.97
CA GLY A 111 1.00 2.22 17.12
C GLY A 111 1.57 1.79 18.47
N THR A 112 0.80 1.08 19.29
CA THR A 112 1.32 0.45 20.52
C THR A 112 2.20 -0.75 20.19
N GLU A 113 1.98 -1.37 19.03
CA GLU A 113 2.80 -2.45 18.51
C GLU A 113 3.65 -1.95 17.36
N THR A 114 4.96 -2.06 17.51
CA THR A 114 5.91 -1.63 16.47
C THR A 114 6.88 -2.74 16.14
N GLY A 115 7.20 -2.85 14.86
CA GLY A 115 8.26 -3.68 14.31
C GLY A 115 9.05 -2.86 13.29
N GLU A 116 10.19 -3.38 12.87
CA GLU A 116 11.07 -2.67 11.94
C GLU A 116 11.37 -3.50 10.69
N ILE A 117 11.60 -2.78 9.59
CA ILE A 117 12.17 -3.30 8.34
C ILE A 117 13.44 -2.49 8.10
N GLU A 118 14.60 -3.06 8.44
CA GLU A 118 15.91 -2.42 8.19
C GLU A 118 16.36 -2.58 6.73
N SER A 119 15.98 -3.69 6.09
CA SER A 119 16.30 -3.98 4.71
C SER A 119 15.22 -4.87 4.10
N VAL A 120 14.76 -4.52 2.90
CA VAL A 120 13.76 -5.32 2.19
C VAL A 120 14.42 -6.51 1.53
N VAL A 121 14.21 -7.69 2.11
CA VAL A 121 14.38 -8.99 1.44
C VAL A 121 13.00 -9.55 1.17
N ALA A 122 12.33 -8.97 0.16
CA ALA A 122 10.98 -9.37 -0.21
C ALA A 122 10.98 -10.73 -0.92
N THR A 123 10.02 -11.59 -0.56
CA THR A 123 9.69 -12.79 -1.33
C THR A 123 8.41 -12.52 -2.10
N ASN A 124 8.47 -12.54 -3.44
CA ASN A 124 7.29 -12.43 -4.28
C ASN A 124 6.47 -13.73 -4.17
N ASN A 125 5.19 -13.59 -3.87
CA ASN A 125 4.27 -14.70 -3.67
C ASN A 125 3.65 -15.20 -4.99
N ASN A 126 3.92 -14.52 -6.12
CA ASN A 126 3.34 -14.75 -7.44
C ASN A 126 1.81 -14.57 -7.47
N ASP A 127 1.31 -13.60 -6.71
CA ASP A 127 -0.11 -13.24 -6.61
C ASP A 127 -0.31 -11.71 -6.57
N GLY A 128 0.69 -10.94 -7.01
CA GLY A 128 0.73 -9.48 -6.89
C GLY A 128 1.19 -8.97 -5.51
N THR A 129 1.47 -9.86 -4.55
CA THR A 129 2.00 -9.52 -3.23
C THR A 129 3.41 -10.01 -2.99
N SER A 130 4.07 -9.33 -2.04
CA SER A 130 5.38 -9.69 -1.52
C SER A 130 5.32 -9.75 -0.01
N THR A 131 6.04 -10.72 0.55
CA THR A 131 6.22 -10.85 2.01
C THR A 131 7.61 -10.38 2.41
N ILE A 132 7.67 -9.51 3.42
CA ILE A 132 8.89 -8.90 3.94
C ILE A 132 9.06 -9.34 5.40
N PRO A 133 10.20 -9.95 5.79
CA PRO A 133 10.47 -10.30 7.17
C PRO A 133 10.71 -9.04 8.01
N LEU A 134 10.20 -9.05 9.25
CA LEU A 134 10.50 -8.00 10.23
C LEU A 134 11.84 -8.30 10.92
N THR A 135 12.64 -7.27 11.16
CA THR A 135 13.87 -7.39 11.96
C THR A 135 13.59 -7.44 13.45
N SER A 136 12.47 -6.86 13.88
CA SER A 136 11.94 -6.94 15.24
C SER A 136 10.48 -7.39 15.21
N ALA A 137 10.12 -8.32 16.11
CA ALA A 137 8.75 -8.78 16.23
C ALA A 137 7.83 -7.63 16.67
N LEU A 138 6.62 -7.58 16.11
CA LEU A 138 5.56 -6.73 16.65
C LEU A 138 5.26 -7.17 18.08
N ALA A 139 5.48 -6.28 19.04
CA ALA A 139 5.26 -6.57 20.44
C ALA A 139 3.76 -6.78 20.70
N THR A 140 3.31 -8.03 20.89
CA THR A 140 1.89 -8.34 21.12
C THR A 140 1.44 -7.82 22.48
N THR A 141 0.47 -6.90 22.55
CA THR A 141 0.02 -6.38 23.85
C THR A 141 -1.50 -6.37 24.08
N ASN A 142 -2.36 -6.19 23.08
CA ASN A 142 -3.79 -5.93 23.38
C ASN A 142 -4.85 -6.81 22.67
N CYS A 143 -4.58 -7.41 21.50
CA CYS A 143 -5.56 -8.30 20.85
C CYS A 143 -5.19 -9.79 21.04
N ALA A 144 -6.20 -10.66 21.14
CA ALA A 144 -5.99 -12.10 21.40
C ALA A 144 -5.20 -12.81 20.28
N SER A 145 -5.21 -12.25 19.07
CA SER A 145 -4.34 -12.58 17.95
C SER A 145 -4.07 -11.31 17.15
N ASN A 146 -2.80 -11.05 16.84
CA ASN A 146 -2.39 -9.97 15.94
C ASN A 146 -2.05 -10.51 14.54
N GLU A 147 -2.48 -11.74 14.25
CA GLU A 147 -2.29 -12.37 12.97
C GLU A 147 -3.62 -12.41 12.22
N TYR A 148 -3.57 -12.05 10.94
CA TYR A 148 -4.74 -12.13 10.10
C TYR A 148 -5.13 -13.59 9.81
N VAL A 149 -6.41 -13.81 9.51
CA VAL A 149 -6.90 -15.08 8.98
C VAL A 149 -6.86 -15.00 7.46
N ALA A 150 -5.99 -15.80 6.84
CA ALA A 150 -5.90 -15.90 5.40
C ALA A 150 -7.13 -16.63 4.84
N TYR A 151 -7.60 -16.23 3.67
CA TYR A 151 -8.61 -16.97 2.94
C TYR A 151 -8.12 -18.39 2.61
N ASP A 152 -8.98 -19.36 2.82
CA ASP A 152 -8.82 -20.74 2.38
C ASP A 152 -10.02 -21.13 1.51
N PRO A 153 -9.84 -21.86 0.38
CA PRO A 153 -10.94 -22.26 -0.50
C PRO A 153 -12.06 -23.08 0.18
N SER A 154 -11.83 -23.64 1.36
CA SER A 154 -12.86 -24.30 2.16
C SER A 154 -13.78 -23.35 2.93
N MET A 155 -13.41 -22.06 3.04
CA MET A 155 -14.21 -21.02 3.70
C MET A 155 -15.34 -20.53 2.79
N THR A 156 -16.45 -20.11 3.40
CA THR A 156 -17.60 -19.55 2.66
C THR A 156 -17.76 -18.08 2.99
N ILE A 157 -17.26 -17.22 2.12
CA ILE A 157 -17.21 -15.78 2.33
C ILE A 157 -18.54 -15.10 1.99
N ASP A 158 -19.04 -14.27 2.90
CA ASP A 158 -20.14 -13.34 2.64
C ASP A 158 -19.59 -12.04 2.03
N THR A 159 -19.75 -11.92 0.71
CA THR A 159 -19.30 -10.75 -0.05
C THR A 159 -20.04 -9.47 0.35
N GLY A 160 -21.26 -9.56 0.88
CA GLY A 160 -22.03 -8.40 1.36
C GLY A 160 -21.45 -7.77 2.63
N THR A 161 -20.50 -8.43 3.28
CA THR A 161 -19.82 -7.95 4.50
C THR A 161 -18.42 -7.41 4.24
N CYS A 162 -18.01 -7.35 2.97
CA CYS A 162 -16.66 -6.94 2.63
C CYS A 162 -16.42 -5.47 2.90
N GLU A 163 -15.23 -5.16 3.41
CA GLU A 163 -14.81 -3.81 3.76
C GLU A 163 -13.31 -3.65 3.62
N ILE A 164 -12.89 -2.47 3.17
CA ILE A 164 -11.48 -2.07 3.15
C ILE A 164 -11.12 -1.45 4.49
N ILE A 165 -9.98 -1.85 5.04
CA ILE A 165 -9.49 -1.42 6.36
C ILE A 165 -8.16 -0.70 6.20
N SER A 166 -8.04 0.51 6.70
CA SER A 166 -6.83 1.32 6.54
C SER A 166 -6.57 2.21 7.75
N TYR A 167 -5.28 2.42 8.03
CA TYR A 167 -4.85 3.35 9.06
C TYR A 167 -4.74 4.77 8.52
N GLY A 168 -5.16 5.73 9.36
CA GLY A 168 -4.75 7.12 9.26
C GLY A 168 -5.88 8.13 9.04
N GLY A 169 -6.90 8.04 9.87
CA GLY A 169 -8.22 8.62 9.70
C GLY A 169 -8.43 10.14 9.81
N LEU A 170 -9.68 10.46 9.49
CA LEU A 170 -10.47 11.70 9.60
C LEU A 170 -10.03 12.93 8.78
N SER A 171 -8.73 13.16 8.56
CA SER A 171 -8.29 14.35 7.83
C SER A 171 -7.94 14.03 6.37
N LYS A 172 -8.70 14.62 5.43
CA LYS A 172 -8.48 14.51 3.96
C LYS A 172 -7.09 14.99 3.47
N LYS A 173 -6.21 15.44 4.38
CA LYS A 173 -4.94 16.12 4.08
C LYS A 173 -3.73 15.54 4.83
N GLY A 174 -3.92 14.53 5.68
CA GLY A 174 -2.83 13.94 6.48
C GLY A 174 -2.16 12.75 5.78
N HIS A 175 -0.83 12.77 5.70
CA HIS A 175 0.00 11.60 5.38
C HIS A 175 0.63 10.97 6.64
N THR A 176 0.37 11.57 7.80
CA THR A 176 1.02 11.26 9.08
C THR A 176 0.27 10.16 9.80
N TYR A 177 0.93 9.06 10.15
CA TYR A 177 0.30 8.01 10.95
C TYR A 177 -0.22 8.58 12.26
N ASP A 178 -1.50 8.34 12.56
CA ASP A 178 -2.17 8.88 13.75
C ASP A 178 -2.77 7.78 14.64
N GLY A 179 -2.46 6.51 14.33
CA GLY A 179 -3.00 5.35 15.03
C GLY A 179 -4.43 5.00 14.63
N SER A 180 -5.23 5.89 14.06
CA SER A 180 -6.66 5.63 13.90
C SER A 180 -6.97 4.66 12.75
N LEU A 181 -7.60 3.53 13.07
CA LEU A 181 -8.09 2.56 12.10
C LEU A 181 -9.49 2.91 11.61
N GLN A 182 -9.71 2.81 10.30
CA GLN A 182 -11.00 3.05 9.68
C GLN A 182 -11.40 1.90 8.76
N SER A 183 -12.70 1.66 8.67
CA SER A 183 -13.30 0.77 7.69
C SER A 183 -14.19 1.52 6.71
N ALA A 184 -14.28 1.00 5.49
CA ALA A 184 -15.32 1.40 4.55
C ALA A 184 -15.89 0.16 3.85
N PRO A 185 -17.23 0.01 3.81
CA PRO A 185 -17.85 -1.11 3.13
C PRO A 185 -17.54 -1.07 1.63
N LEU A 186 -17.33 -2.24 1.05
CA LEU A 186 -17.36 -2.41 -0.37
C LEU A 186 -18.82 -2.47 -0.85
N VAL A 187 -19.06 -1.90 -2.01
CA VAL A 187 -20.39 -1.86 -2.65
C VAL A 187 -20.29 -2.41 -4.06
N ASP A 188 -21.43 -2.86 -4.59
CA ASP A 188 -21.53 -3.40 -5.94
C ASP A 188 -20.85 -2.50 -6.98
N ASN A 189 -19.94 -3.11 -7.74
CA ASN A 189 -19.17 -2.45 -8.77
C ASN A 189 -19.67 -2.87 -10.17
N PRO A 190 -20.52 -2.07 -10.84
CA PRO A 190 -21.00 -2.40 -12.17
C PRO A 190 -19.90 -2.38 -13.24
N MET A 191 -18.71 -1.85 -12.93
CA MET A 191 -17.56 -1.80 -13.84
C MET A 191 -16.56 -2.95 -13.65
N GLN A 192 -16.89 -3.95 -12.82
CA GLN A 192 -16.00 -5.07 -12.52
C GLN A 192 -15.55 -5.84 -13.77
N GLY A 193 -16.48 -6.11 -14.69
CA GLY A 193 -16.18 -6.75 -15.98
C GLY A 193 -15.32 -5.92 -16.95
N CYS A 194 -15.14 -4.63 -16.67
CA CYS A 194 -14.28 -3.73 -17.45
C CYS A 194 -12.96 -3.43 -16.74
N CYS A 195 -12.63 -4.12 -15.64
CA CYS A 195 -11.46 -3.77 -14.85
C CYS A 195 -10.16 -3.80 -15.68
N ALA A 196 -10.03 -4.78 -16.56
CA ALA A 196 -8.91 -4.88 -17.51
C ALA A 196 -8.75 -3.63 -18.41
N ASP A 197 -9.85 -2.97 -18.77
CA ASP A 197 -9.83 -1.75 -19.58
C ASP A 197 -9.48 -0.50 -18.76
N VAL A 198 -9.71 -0.55 -17.45
CA VAL A 198 -9.41 0.56 -16.52
C VAL A 198 -8.00 0.44 -15.94
N LEU A 199 -7.42 -0.77 -15.86
CA LEU A 199 -6.06 -1.01 -15.35
C LEU A 199 -5.00 -0.11 -16.00
N PRO A 200 -4.90 0.04 -17.34
CA PRO A 200 -3.92 0.95 -17.96
C PRO A 200 -4.12 2.43 -17.58
N ASN A 201 -5.38 2.82 -17.34
CA ASN A 201 -5.77 4.16 -16.89
C ASN A 201 -5.58 4.36 -15.38
N LEU A 202 -5.20 3.32 -14.64
CA LEU A 202 -4.85 3.34 -13.23
C LEU A 202 -3.32 3.22 -13.06
N GLU A 203 -2.64 2.44 -13.90
CA GLU A 203 -1.17 2.42 -14.03
C GLU A 203 -0.59 3.80 -14.34
N SER A 204 -1.23 4.56 -15.23
CA SER A 204 -0.80 5.94 -15.54
C SER A 204 -0.91 6.93 -14.36
N TYR A 205 -1.60 6.55 -13.28
CA TYR A 205 -1.74 7.32 -12.05
C TYR A 205 -1.05 6.66 -10.84
N ALA A 206 -0.68 5.38 -10.95
CA ALA A 206 0.19 4.70 -10.02
C ALA A 206 1.54 5.42 -10.08
N THR A 207 1.83 6.17 -9.02
CA THR A 207 3.06 6.94 -8.90
C THR A 207 4.18 6.11 -8.26
N ILE A 208 3.86 4.87 -7.90
CA ILE A 208 4.73 3.87 -7.30
C ILE A 208 4.46 2.56 -8.05
N GLY A 209 5.49 2.05 -8.73
CA GLY A 209 5.49 0.72 -9.35
C GLY A 209 4.71 0.60 -10.66
N THR A 210 5.06 -0.44 -11.40
CA THR A 210 4.28 -0.93 -12.55
C THR A 210 3.49 -2.12 -12.07
N ILE A 211 2.15 -2.03 -12.12
CA ILE A 211 1.26 -3.18 -11.87
C ILE A 211 1.84 -4.39 -12.62
N GLU A 212 2.06 -5.49 -11.92
CA GLU A 212 2.62 -6.69 -12.53
C GLU A 212 1.73 -7.14 -13.69
N ALA A 213 2.34 -7.53 -14.80
CA ALA A 213 1.65 -7.77 -16.06
C ALA A 213 0.69 -8.97 -16.05
N ASN A 214 0.48 -9.64 -14.90
CA ASN A 214 -0.55 -10.66 -14.77
C ASN A 214 -1.86 -10.03 -14.27
N PRO A 215 -2.80 -9.66 -15.16
CA PRO A 215 -4.06 -9.02 -14.78
C PRO A 215 -4.96 -9.95 -13.96
N ASP A 216 -4.70 -11.26 -13.93
CA ASP A 216 -5.56 -12.26 -13.30
C ASP A 216 -5.63 -12.12 -11.77
N TYR A 217 -4.65 -11.44 -11.16
CA TYR A 217 -4.65 -11.15 -9.71
C TYR A 217 -5.37 -9.86 -9.36
N TYR A 218 -5.77 -9.05 -10.35
CA TYR A 218 -6.33 -7.74 -10.11
C TYR A 218 -7.83 -7.72 -10.37
N THR A 219 -8.56 -7.10 -9.47
CA THR A 219 -9.97 -6.78 -9.67
C THR A 219 -10.23 -5.32 -9.33
N CYS A 220 -11.43 -4.86 -9.67
CA CYS A 220 -11.85 -3.50 -9.39
C CYS A 220 -12.89 -3.55 -8.28
N SER A 221 -12.53 -3.00 -7.14
CA SER A 221 -13.43 -2.85 -5.99
C SER A 221 -14.02 -1.44 -5.98
N LYS A 222 -15.16 -1.27 -5.33
CA LYS A 222 -15.81 0.03 -5.18
C LYS A 222 -16.23 0.24 -3.75
N THR A 223 -16.14 1.49 -3.29
CA THR A 223 -16.68 1.93 -2.02
C THR A 223 -17.32 3.32 -2.17
N GLU A 224 -18.20 3.72 -1.27
CA GLU A 224 -18.81 5.07 -1.32
C GLU A 224 -17.88 6.14 -0.74
N GLN A 225 -16.89 5.70 0.03
CA GLN A 225 -15.85 6.48 0.67
C GLN A 225 -14.69 6.75 -0.32
N GLY A 226 -13.82 7.71 0.00
CA GLY A 226 -12.65 7.97 -0.83
C GLY A 226 -11.49 7.05 -0.44
N VAL A 227 -11.04 6.17 -1.35
CA VAL A 227 -9.81 5.36 -1.18
C VAL A 227 -8.69 6.06 -1.92
N CYS A 228 -7.51 6.12 -1.35
CA CYS A 228 -6.44 6.98 -1.81
C CYS A 228 -5.08 6.30 -1.76
N ASN A 229 -4.04 6.93 -2.31
CA ASN A 229 -2.72 6.27 -2.45
C ASN A 229 -2.10 5.86 -1.10
N GLY A 230 -2.52 6.46 0.03
CA GLY A 230 -2.09 6.04 1.36
C GLY A 230 -2.74 4.76 1.84
N ASP A 231 -3.76 4.27 1.13
CA ASP A 231 -4.43 3.00 1.35
C ASP A 231 -3.88 1.90 0.44
N ILE A 232 -2.82 2.13 -0.35
CA ILE A 232 -2.14 1.04 -1.05
C ILE A 232 -1.70 0.01 -0.02
N GLY A 233 -2.01 -1.27 -0.24
CA GLY A 233 -1.78 -2.37 0.68
C GLY A 233 -2.79 -2.48 1.82
N ALA A 234 -3.79 -1.59 1.90
CA ALA A 234 -4.90 -1.72 2.84
C ALA A 234 -5.66 -3.04 2.56
N PRO A 235 -5.81 -3.93 3.56
CA PRO A 235 -6.51 -5.18 3.38
C PRO A 235 -8.02 -5.00 3.20
N ILE A 236 -8.59 -5.95 2.47
CA ILE A 236 -10.03 -6.15 2.33
C ILE A 236 -10.40 -7.37 3.16
N TYR A 237 -11.28 -7.17 4.14
CA TYR A 237 -11.82 -8.24 4.96
C TYR A 237 -13.25 -8.53 4.55
N CYS A 238 -13.63 -9.80 4.60
CA CYS A 238 -15.03 -10.24 4.55
C CYS A 238 -15.27 -11.26 5.67
N THR A 239 -16.53 -11.58 5.92
CA THR A 239 -16.90 -12.52 6.98
C THR A 239 -17.02 -13.93 6.41
N ASP A 240 -16.35 -14.90 7.01
CA ASP A 240 -16.65 -16.31 6.76
C ASP A 240 -17.97 -16.67 7.46
N THR A 241 -18.97 -17.07 6.69
CA THR A 241 -20.31 -17.40 7.19
C THR A 241 -20.34 -18.60 8.12
N ALA A 242 -19.38 -19.52 8.00
CA ALA A 242 -19.32 -20.72 8.81
C ALA A 242 -18.79 -20.43 10.23
N SER A 243 -17.70 -19.67 10.34
CA SER A 243 -17.07 -19.35 11.63
C SER A 243 -17.47 -17.99 12.21
N GLY A 244 -18.00 -17.08 11.40
CA GLY A 244 -18.21 -15.67 11.75
C GLY A 244 -16.92 -14.85 11.79
N SER A 245 -15.78 -15.40 11.39
CA SER A 245 -14.47 -14.74 11.47
C SER A 245 -14.28 -13.74 10.33
N LYS A 246 -13.53 -12.67 10.59
CA LYS A 246 -13.02 -11.76 9.56
C LYS A 246 -11.83 -12.39 8.85
N VAL A 247 -11.89 -12.48 7.53
CA VAL A 247 -10.91 -13.15 6.67
C VAL A 247 -10.40 -12.15 5.64
N VAL A 248 -9.08 -12.10 5.45
CA VAL A 248 -8.46 -11.28 4.40
C VAL A 248 -8.66 -11.98 3.05
N VAL A 249 -9.30 -11.26 2.14
CA VAL A 249 -9.64 -11.76 0.80
C VAL A 249 -9.01 -10.94 -0.33
N GLY A 250 -8.45 -9.77 0.01
CA GLY A 250 -7.82 -8.90 -0.97
C GLY A 250 -7.03 -7.77 -0.34
N MET A 251 -6.38 -6.98 -1.17
CA MET A 251 -5.62 -5.79 -0.76
C MET A 251 -5.78 -4.68 -1.78
N ALA A 252 -5.84 -3.42 -1.39
CA ALA A 252 -5.81 -2.32 -2.34
C ALA A 252 -4.45 -2.25 -3.06
N ALA A 253 -4.45 -2.24 -4.39
CA ALA A 253 -3.26 -2.15 -5.22
C ALA A 253 -3.00 -0.70 -5.65
N THR A 254 -4.04 -0.01 -6.12
CA THR A 254 -3.96 1.40 -6.52
C THR A 254 -5.29 2.08 -6.22
N ALA A 255 -5.25 3.39 -5.98
CA ALA A 255 -6.44 4.17 -5.75
C ALA A 255 -6.28 5.59 -6.30
N LYS A 256 -7.38 6.19 -6.76
CA LYS A 256 -7.43 7.61 -7.11
C LYS A 256 -8.07 8.35 -5.96
N CYS A 257 -7.53 9.52 -5.59
CA CYS A 257 -8.19 10.36 -4.61
C CYS A 257 -9.25 11.27 -5.22
N SER A 258 -10.52 10.97 -4.97
CA SER A 258 -11.64 11.88 -5.15
C SER A 258 -12.66 11.71 -4.02
N ALA A 259 -13.58 12.67 -3.88
CA ALA A 259 -14.33 12.83 -2.63
C ALA A 259 -15.54 11.88 -2.48
N THR A 260 -15.86 11.04 -3.47
CA THR A 260 -17.11 10.22 -3.49
C THR A 260 -17.07 9.07 -4.50
N GLY A 261 -17.47 7.85 -4.06
CA GLY A 261 -17.93 6.76 -4.94
C GLY A 261 -16.86 6.09 -5.80
N GLU A 262 -15.72 5.74 -5.22
CA GLU A 262 -14.51 5.43 -5.99
C GLU A 262 -14.35 3.95 -6.29
N ILE A 263 -14.01 3.67 -7.55
CA ILE A 263 -13.48 2.39 -8.00
C ILE A 263 -11.96 2.44 -7.82
N PHE A 264 -11.41 1.41 -7.19
CA PHE A 264 -9.98 1.24 -6.97
C PHE A 264 -9.56 -0.16 -7.40
N VAL A 265 -8.28 -0.33 -7.71
CA VAL A 265 -7.73 -1.66 -8.04
C VAL A 265 -7.43 -2.37 -6.74
N SER A 266 -7.86 -3.62 -6.63
CA SER A 266 -7.48 -4.53 -5.57
C SER A 266 -6.79 -5.76 -6.13
N ILE A 267 -5.91 -6.34 -5.32
CA ILE A 267 -5.36 -7.67 -5.48
C ILE A 267 -6.39 -8.64 -4.91
N ASP A 268 -6.81 -9.62 -5.71
CA ASP A 268 -7.69 -10.71 -5.32
C ASP A 268 -6.86 -11.88 -4.76
N LEU A 269 -6.98 -12.14 -3.46
CA LEU A 269 -6.29 -13.24 -2.77
C LEU A 269 -7.13 -14.52 -2.70
N THR A 270 -8.30 -14.53 -3.33
CA THR A 270 -9.25 -15.66 -3.35
C THR A 270 -9.22 -16.46 -4.64
N GLY A 271 -8.39 -16.06 -5.61
CA GLY A 271 -8.33 -16.71 -6.93
C GLY A 271 -9.57 -16.49 -7.78
N GLY A 272 -10.25 -15.35 -7.62
CA GLY A 272 -11.39 -14.94 -8.44
C GLY A 272 -12.70 -14.76 -7.66
N SER A 273 -12.79 -15.16 -6.39
CA SER A 273 -14.03 -15.02 -5.62
C SER A 273 -14.31 -13.56 -5.22
N LEU A 274 -13.31 -12.68 -5.26
CA LEU A 274 -13.49 -11.23 -5.09
C LEU A 274 -14.04 -10.56 -6.35
N THR A 275 -14.01 -11.25 -7.50
CA THR A 275 -14.44 -10.74 -8.82
C THR A 275 -15.96 -10.63 -9.00
N GLY A 276 -16.76 -10.84 -7.94
CA GLY A 276 -18.22 -10.95 -8.02
C GLY A 276 -19.00 -10.16 -6.96
N PHE A 277 -18.87 -8.83 -6.92
CA PHE A 277 -19.87 -7.99 -6.23
C PHE A 277 -21.11 -7.80 -7.12
N SER A 278 -21.71 -8.92 -7.54
CA SER A 278 -23.04 -8.97 -8.13
C SER A 278 -23.89 -9.87 -7.25
N SER A 279 -24.98 -9.30 -6.72
CA SER A 279 -26.13 -10.03 -6.18
C SER A 279 -26.62 -11.16 -7.10
#